data_AF-A0ABD2PTP7-F1
#
_entry.id   AF-A0ABD2PTP7-F1
#
_cell.length_a   1.000
_cell.length_b   1.000
_cell.length_c   1.000
_cell.angle_alpha   90.00
_cell.angle_beta   90.00
_cell.angle_gamma   90.00
#
_symmetry.space_group_name_H-M   'P 1'
#
loop_
_entity.id
_entity.type
_entity.pdbx_description
1 polymer ?
#
loop_
_entity_poly.entity_id
_entity_poly.type
_entity_poly.pdbx_seq_one_letter_code
_entity_poly.pdbx_strand_id
1 'polypeptide(L)'
;MKVTVSFDDVKVVVPCGFGDLSVRELLVKAVCRFKNTSKKLYNKQRIVLYSAQVAHDGGILDWNDPVADVLDDRELVIAKYRLVSQASNGESQSPNSSTTSSLKPINPLELDLTGLPPPKPSNGPLQ
;
A
#
# COMPACT_ATOMS: atom_id res chain seq x y z
N MET A 1 5.57 18.62 -1.79
CA MET A 1 6.05 17.38 -2.43
C MET A 1 4.90 16.50 -2.89
N LYS A 2 5.07 15.83 -4.03
CA LYS A 2 4.26 14.72 -4.54
C LYS A 2 5.18 13.65 -5.13
N VAL A 3 4.84 12.38 -4.96
CA VAL A 3 5.62 11.24 -5.50
C VAL A 3 4.74 10.42 -6.43
N THR A 4 5.33 9.81 -7.44
CA THR A 4 4.63 8.87 -8.34
C THR A 4 4.96 7.44 -7.95
N VAL A 5 3.97 6.59 -7.74
CA VAL A 5 4.16 5.17 -7.45
C VAL A 5 3.65 4.33 -8.62
N SER A 6 4.48 3.45 -9.15
CA SER A 6 4.16 2.52 -10.24
C SER A 6 3.76 1.15 -9.66
N PHE A 7 2.56 0.70 -10.02
CA PHE A 7 2.07 -0.66 -9.87
C PHE A 7 2.01 -1.27 -11.27
N ASP A 8 3.11 -1.87 -11.71
CA ASP A 8 3.32 -2.32 -13.08
C ASP A 8 3.06 -1.17 -14.07
N ASP A 9 2.05 -1.30 -14.94
CA ASP A 9 1.67 -0.32 -15.96
C ASP A 9 0.87 0.87 -15.40
N VAL A 10 0.40 0.80 -14.16
CA VAL A 10 -0.43 1.84 -13.55
C VAL A 10 0.40 2.74 -12.64
N LYS A 11 0.44 4.03 -12.97
CA LYS A 11 1.14 5.05 -12.19
C LYS A 11 0.15 5.91 -11.42
N VAL A 12 0.34 6.03 -10.11
CA VAL A 12 -0.50 6.86 -9.24
C VAL A 12 0.33 7.98 -8.62
N VAL A 13 -0.19 9.20 -8.65
CA VAL A 13 0.44 10.35 -7.99
C VAL A 13 -0.11 10.47 -6.57
N VAL A 14 0.80 10.54 -5.59
CA VAL A 14 0.48 10.69 -4.17
C VAL A 14 0.97 12.05 -3.67
N PRO A 15 0.08 12.92 -3.18
CA PRO A 15 0.49 14.15 -2.52
C PRO A 15 1.09 13.84 -1.15
N CYS A 16 2.29 14.36 -0.89
CA CYS A 16 3.08 14.07 0.31
C CYS A 16 3.18 15.26 1.28
N GLY A 17 2.61 16.43 0.95
CA GLY A 17 2.76 17.62 1.78
C GLY A 17 4.24 18.03 1.87
N PHE A 18 4.78 18.07 3.09
CA PHE A 18 6.19 18.34 3.36
C PHE A 18 7.07 17.08 3.34
N GLY A 19 6.49 15.88 3.27
CA GLY A 19 7.24 14.61 3.27
C GLY A 19 7.55 14.05 4.65
N ASP A 20 6.85 14.54 5.67
CA ASP A 20 6.87 14.08 7.05
C ASP A 20 6.31 12.66 7.22
N LEU A 21 5.56 12.17 6.24
CA LEU A 21 5.08 10.78 6.24
C LEU A 21 6.19 9.79 5.94
N SER A 22 6.06 8.60 6.52
CA SER A 22 6.94 7.46 6.24
C SER A 22 6.69 6.86 4.84
N VAL A 23 7.69 6.18 4.29
CA VAL A 23 7.56 5.38 3.05
C VAL A 23 6.38 4.40 3.14
N ARG A 24 6.13 3.82 4.32
CA ARG A 24 4.95 2.99 4.60
C ARG A 24 3.64 3.72 4.34
N GLU A 25 3.48 4.92 4.87
CA GLU A 25 2.26 5.72 4.70
C GLU A 25 2.07 6.20 3.25
N LEU A 26 3.18 6.50 2.55
CA LEU A 26 3.17 6.81 1.12
C LEU A 26 2.55 5.66 0.33
N LEU A 27 3.04 4.43 0.57
CA LEU A 27 2.62 3.25 -0.18
C LEU A 27 1.19 2.81 0.17
N VAL A 28 0.78 2.99 1.43
CA VAL A 28 -0.62 2.88 1.85
C VAL A 28 -1.52 3.82 1.04
N LYS A 29 -1.17 5.11 0.96
CA LYS A 29 -1.93 6.11 0.18
C LYS A 29 -1.92 5.77 -1.32
N ALA A 30 -0.82 5.21 -1.83
CA ALA A 30 -0.69 4.77 -3.21
C ALA A 30 -1.63 3.58 -3.51
N VAL A 31 -1.68 2.57 -2.64
CA VAL A 31 -2.58 1.41 -2.77
C VAL A 31 -4.04 1.85 -2.78
N CYS A 32 -4.44 2.77 -1.90
CA CYS A 32 -5.81 3.31 -1.90
C CYS A 32 -6.18 3.94 -3.27
N ARG A 33 -5.26 4.72 -3.85
CA ARG A 33 -5.46 5.35 -5.18
C ARG A 33 -5.48 4.32 -6.30
N PHE A 34 -4.58 3.34 -6.26
CA PHE A 34 -4.49 2.28 -7.25
C PHE A 34 -5.78 1.43 -7.25
N LYS A 35 -6.26 1.00 -6.08
CA LYS A 35 -7.54 0.28 -5.96
C LYS A 35 -8.73 1.11 -6.45
N ASN A 36 -8.75 2.41 -6.18
CA ASN A 36 -9.83 3.28 -6.61
C ASN A 36 -9.87 3.53 -8.12
N THR A 37 -8.72 3.50 -8.79
CA THR A 37 -8.61 3.65 -10.25
C THR A 37 -8.91 2.31 -10.95
N SER A 38 -8.53 1.20 -10.31
CA SER A 38 -8.61 -0.16 -10.87
C SER A 38 -9.73 -1.00 -10.24
N LYS A 39 -10.82 -0.38 -9.78
CA LYS A 39 -11.90 -1.01 -8.98
C LYS A 39 -12.46 -2.31 -9.59
N LYS A 40 -12.47 -2.43 -10.92
CA LYS A 40 -12.99 -3.63 -11.61
C LYS A 40 -12.08 -4.85 -11.43
N LEU A 41 -10.76 -4.66 -11.29
CA LEU A 41 -9.77 -5.74 -11.27
C LEU A 41 -9.47 -6.25 -9.85
N TYR A 42 -9.45 -5.35 -8.86
CA TYR A 42 -8.93 -5.68 -7.52
C TYR A 42 -9.95 -5.52 -6.39
N ASN A 43 -11.26 -5.52 -6.67
CA ASN A 43 -12.28 -5.35 -5.63
C ASN A 43 -12.30 -6.48 -4.58
N LYS A 44 -11.98 -7.71 -4.99
CA LYS A 44 -11.99 -8.92 -4.15
C LYS A 44 -10.58 -9.41 -3.77
N GLN A 45 -9.56 -8.69 -4.22
CA GLN A 45 -8.16 -9.06 -4.01
C GLN A 45 -7.51 -8.09 -3.03
N ARG A 46 -6.71 -8.66 -2.13
CA ARG A 46 -5.85 -7.92 -1.25
C ARG A 46 -4.50 -7.68 -1.92
N ILE A 47 -4.02 -6.45 -1.84
CA ILE A 47 -2.71 -6.04 -2.34
C ILE A 47 -1.72 -6.13 -1.18
N VAL A 48 -0.68 -6.95 -1.33
CA VAL A 48 0.41 -7.09 -0.36
C VAL A 48 1.68 -6.56 -0.97
N LEU A 49 2.13 -5.40 -0.50
CA LEU A 49 3.43 -4.82 -0.82
C LEU A 49 4.53 -5.59 -0.09
N TYR A 50 5.64 -5.85 -0.76
CA TYR A 50 6.82 -6.49 -0.14
C TYR A 50 8.13 -5.76 -0.41
N SER A 51 8.17 -4.83 -1.37
CA SER A 51 9.34 -3.96 -1.60
C SER A 51 8.93 -2.70 -2.35
N ALA A 52 9.65 -1.62 -2.13
CA ALA A 52 9.56 -0.39 -2.91
C ALA A 52 10.97 0.05 -3.31
N GLN A 53 11.11 0.49 -4.55
CA GLN A 53 12.40 0.86 -5.11
C GLN A 53 12.30 2.18 -5.86
N VAL A 54 13.36 2.97 -5.83
CA VAL A 54 13.51 4.14 -6.69
C VAL A 54 13.74 3.67 -8.13
N ALA A 55 13.05 4.28 -9.09
CA ALA A 55 13.06 3.78 -10.46
C ALA A 55 14.36 4.04 -11.23
N HIS A 56 15.10 5.09 -10.88
CA HIS A 56 16.25 5.54 -11.66
C HIS A 56 17.53 4.74 -11.36
N ASP A 57 17.71 4.30 -10.12
CA ASP A 57 18.90 3.58 -9.64
C ASP A 57 18.59 2.19 -9.04
N GLY A 58 17.32 1.90 -8.74
CA GLY A 58 16.90 0.66 -8.10
C GLY A 58 17.08 0.63 -6.57
N GLY A 59 17.35 1.78 -5.93
CA GLY A 59 17.55 1.87 -4.48
C GLY A 59 16.31 1.40 -3.71
N ILE A 60 16.49 0.46 -2.76
CA ILE A 60 15.39 -0.06 -1.93
C ILE A 60 15.10 0.92 -0.80
N LEU A 61 13.81 1.24 -0.61
CA LEU A 61 13.36 2.14 0.45
C LEU A 61 13.03 1.36 1.74
N ASP A 62 13.52 1.83 2.89
CA ASP A 62 13.05 1.34 4.19
C ASP A 62 11.64 1.87 4.46
N TRP A 63 10.81 1.05 5.10
CA TRP A 63 9.42 1.40 5.39
C TRP A 63 9.27 2.51 6.43
N ASN A 64 10.27 2.70 7.29
CA ASN A 64 10.24 3.63 8.41
C ASN A 64 10.90 4.97 8.09
N ASP A 65 11.60 5.08 6.96
CA ASP A 65 12.27 6.33 6.58
C ASP A 65 11.23 7.40 6.20
N PRO A 66 11.44 8.66 6.60
CA PRO A 66 10.64 9.79 6.15
C PRO A 66 10.81 9.99 4.65
N VAL A 67 9.71 10.22 3.94
CA VAL A 67 9.74 10.44 2.47
C VAL A 67 10.66 11.60 2.09
N ALA A 68 10.69 12.68 2.88
CA ALA A 68 11.57 13.83 2.62
C ALA A 68 13.07 13.53 2.70
N ASP A 69 13.47 12.48 3.43
CA ASP A 69 14.88 12.14 3.61
C ASP A 69 15.40 11.24 2.49
N VAL A 70 14.51 10.48 1.83
CA VAL A 70 14.88 9.44 0.85
C VAL A 70 14.34 9.68 -0.56
N LEU A 71 13.42 10.62 -0.77
CA LEU A 71 12.78 10.85 -2.07
C LEU A 71 12.65 12.34 -2.40
N ASP A 72 12.78 12.65 -3.69
CA ASP A 72 12.59 13.98 -4.25
C ASP A 72 11.15 14.26 -4.72
N ASP A 73 10.81 15.54 -4.95
CA ASP A 73 9.54 15.91 -5.59
C ASP A 73 9.45 15.31 -7.00
N ARG A 74 8.34 14.63 -7.26
CA ARG A 74 7.98 13.93 -8.51
C ARG A 74 8.80 12.69 -8.80
N GLU A 75 9.55 12.18 -7.82
CA GLU A 75 10.26 10.93 -7.98
C GLU A 75 9.33 9.76 -8.32
N LEU A 76 9.85 8.78 -9.07
CA LEU A 76 9.13 7.57 -9.45
C LEU A 76 9.60 6.41 -8.58
N VAL A 77 8.66 5.85 -7.81
CA VAL A 77 8.85 4.67 -6.98
C VAL A 77 8.16 3.47 -7.65
N ILE A 78 8.86 2.36 -7.76
CA ILE A 78 8.35 1.08 -8.25
C ILE A 78 7.90 0.27 -7.04
N ALA A 79 6.59 0.01 -6.94
CA ALA A 79 6.01 -0.82 -5.90
C ALA A 79 5.99 -2.28 -6.36
N LYS A 80 6.65 -3.15 -5.60
CA LYS A 80 6.59 -4.61 -5.79
C LYS A 80 5.53 -5.20 -4.87
N TYR A 81 4.53 -5.83 -5.46
CA TYR A 81 3.37 -6.33 -4.75
C TYR A 81 2.90 -7.68 -5.29
N ARG A 82 2.07 -8.36 -4.51
CA ARG A 82 1.32 -9.54 -4.94
C ARG A 82 -0.15 -9.38 -4.61
N LEU A 83 -0.98 -10.10 -5.36
CA LEU A 83 -2.42 -10.16 -5.16
C LEU A 83 -2.76 -11.43 -4.39
N VAL A 84 -3.55 -11.28 -3.33
CA VAL A 84 -4.05 -12.40 -2.52
C VAL A 84 -5.56 -12.39 -2.61
N SER A 85 -6.14 -13.43 -3.19
CA SER A 85 -7.59 -13.63 -3.17
C SER A 85 -8.06 -13.83 -1.74
N GLN A 86 -9.13 -13.14 -1.32
CA GLN A 86 -9.81 -13.50 -0.08
C GLN A 86 -10.41 -14.89 -0.29
N ALA A 87 -9.79 -15.92 0.29
CA ALA A 87 -10.39 -17.24 0.35
C ALA A 87 -11.72 -17.09 1.11
N SER A 88 -12.81 -17.53 0.50
CA SER A 88 -14.05 -17.75 1.23
C SER A 88 -13.76 -18.80 2.30
N ASN A 89 -13.81 -18.41 3.58
CA ASN A 89 -13.86 -19.38 4.68
C ASN A 89 -15.11 -20.25 4.50
N GLY A 90 -14.95 -21.39 3.83
CA GLY A 90 -15.88 -22.52 3.87
C GLY A 90 -15.32 -23.54 4.86
N GLU A 91 -16.08 -23.80 5.91
CA GLU A 91 -15.73 -24.62 7.07
C GLU A 91 -15.97 -26.13 6.83
N SER A 92 -15.26 -26.99 7.61
CA SER A 92 -15.35 -28.46 7.81
C SER A 92 -14.39 -29.35 6.98
N GLN A 93 -13.60 -30.32 7.48
CA GLN A 93 -13.46 -30.99 8.79
C GLN A 93 -12.11 -31.79 8.92
N SER A 94 -11.46 -31.67 10.09
CA SER A 94 -10.75 -32.70 10.93
C SER A 94 -9.52 -33.52 10.43
N PRO A 95 -8.79 -34.21 11.35
CA PRO A 95 -7.82 -33.69 12.33
C PRO A 95 -6.39 -34.24 12.03
N ASN A 96 -5.35 -33.75 12.71
CA ASN A 96 -4.30 -34.56 13.36
C ASN A 96 -3.18 -33.68 13.98
N SER A 97 -2.84 -34.09 15.20
CA SER A 97 -1.83 -33.64 16.17
C SER A 97 -0.42 -33.33 15.64
N SER A 98 0.19 -32.24 16.12
CA SER A 98 1.36 -32.26 17.01
C SER A 98 1.84 -30.85 17.35
N THR A 99 2.06 -30.63 18.65
CA THR A 99 2.73 -29.49 19.28
C THR A 99 4.14 -29.26 18.76
N THR A 100 4.44 -28.06 18.23
CA THR A 100 5.73 -27.38 18.46
C THR A 100 5.50 -25.86 18.50
N SER A 101 5.99 -25.23 19.55
CA SER A 101 6.05 -23.78 19.71
C SER A 101 6.92 -23.16 18.62
N SER A 102 6.36 -22.31 17.77
CA SER A 102 7.14 -21.45 16.87
C SER A 102 6.45 -20.11 16.70
N LEU A 103 7.25 -19.07 16.90
CA LEU A 103 6.91 -17.66 16.96
C LEU A 103 6.02 -17.24 15.79
N LYS A 104 4.92 -16.55 16.09
CA LYS A 104 4.10 -15.87 15.08
C LYS A 104 5.00 -14.86 14.35
N PRO A 105 5.16 -14.91 13.02
CA PRO A 105 5.83 -13.85 12.29
C PRO A 105 5.04 -12.55 12.46
N ILE A 106 5.72 -11.49 12.83
CA ILE A 106 5.14 -10.14 12.97
C ILE A 106 4.63 -9.70 11.59
N ASN A 107 3.39 -9.20 11.58
CA ASN A 107 2.49 -9.04 10.43
C ASN A 107 3.08 -8.24 9.23
N PRO A 108 2.91 -8.71 7.98
CA PRO A 108 2.98 -7.84 6.82
C PRO A 108 1.69 -7.02 6.73
N LEU A 109 1.77 -5.72 7.07
CA LEU A 109 0.77 -4.66 6.85
C LEU A 109 -0.63 -5.17 6.45
N GLU A 110 -1.42 -5.57 7.44
CA GLU A 110 -2.88 -5.66 7.34
C GLU A 110 -3.43 -4.24 7.33
N LEU A 111 -3.50 -3.64 6.14
CA LEU A 111 -4.25 -2.41 5.97
C LEU A 111 -5.73 -2.75 5.78
N ASP A 112 -6.44 -2.90 6.90
CA ASP A 112 -7.90 -2.97 6.89
C ASP A 112 -8.46 -1.57 6.60
N LEU A 113 -8.90 -1.37 5.36
CA LEU A 113 -9.44 -0.10 4.85
C LEU A 113 -10.96 0.01 4.99
N THR A 114 -11.61 -0.86 5.78
CA THR A 114 -13.07 -0.89 5.89
C THR A 114 -13.69 0.29 6.66
N GLY A 115 -12.88 1.23 7.19
CA GLY A 115 -13.38 2.30 8.06
C GLY A 115 -13.04 3.76 7.71
N LEU A 116 -12.37 4.05 6.59
CA LEU A 116 -12.03 5.46 6.29
C LEU A 116 -13.23 6.20 5.64
N PRO A 117 -13.70 7.32 6.23
CA PRO A 117 -14.74 8.11 5.62
C PRO A 117 -14.26 8.68 4.28
N PRO A 118 -15.16 8.83 3.28
CA PRO A 118 -14.81 9.45 2.02
C PRO A 118 -14.23 10.86 2.25
N PRO A 119 -13.25 11.30 1.45
CA PRO A 119 -12.74 12.66 1.54
C PRO A 119 -13.90 13.63 1.34
N LYS A 120 -14.13 14.52 2.33
CA LYS A 120 -15.16 15.56 2.23
C LYS A 120 -14.88 16.44 1.01
N PRO A 121 -15.90 16.82 0.23
CA PRO A 121 -15.71 17.77 -0.86
C PRO A 121 -15.21 19.10 -0.27
N SER A 122 -14.10 19.60 -0.82
CA SER A 122 -13.60 20.95 -0.58
C SER A 122 -14.59 21.91 -1.25
N ASN A 123 -15.53 22.44 -0.47
CA ASN A 123 -16.25 23.65 -0.85
C ASN A 123 -15.29 24.83 -0.64
N GLY A 124 -14.56 25.20 -1.69
CA GLY A 124 -13.95 26.52 -1.76
C GLY A 124 -15.04 27.59 -1.78
N PRO A 125 -14.84 28.76 -1.14
CA PRO A 125 -15.81 29.83 -1.20
C PRO A 125 -15.90 30.36 -2.64
N LEU A 126 -17.12 30.39 -3.18
CA LEU A 126 -17.46 31.33 -4.25
C LEU A 126 -17.67 32.69 -3.59
N GLN A 127 -16.62 33.50 -3.55
CA GLN A 127 -16.62 34.98 -3.67
C GLN A 127 -15.21 35.52 -3.44
#